data_AF-A0A450USP6-F1
#
_entry.id   AF-A0A450USP6-F1
#
_cell.length_a   1.000
_cell.length_b   1.000
_cell.length_c   1.000
_cell.angle_alpha   90.00
_cell.angle_beta   90.00
_cell.angle_gamma   90.00
#
_symmetry.space_group_name_H-M   'P 1'
#
loop_
_entity.id
_entity.type
_entity.pdbx_description
1 polymer ?
#
loop_
_entity_poly.entity_id
_entity_poly.type
_entity_poly.pdbx_seq_one_letter_code
_entity_poly.pdbx_strand_id
1 'polypeptide(L)'
;MSSASMLYETDFYAWANREAALLRAGDFLEADVENIAEEIEGMAKTERRELMSRLEVLLVHLLKWQYQPAFRGRSWEFAMKEQRKRLELHLSENPSLKNELDKAIADAYGLAIIRAEKETELKSFPEVCPYGFDEIMDDDFWPG
;
A
#
# COMPACT_ATOMS: atom_id res chain seq x y z
N MET A 1 -29.42 0.08 -19.14
CA MET A 1 -28.78 0.78 -18.02
C MET A 1 -29.87 1.13 -17.02
N SER A 2 -29.72 0.73 -15.76
CA SER A 2 -30.69 1.10 -14.71
C SER A 2 -30.54 2.59 -14.38
N SER A 3 -31.55 3.18 -13.71
CA SER A 3 -31.43 4.53 -13.16
C SER A 3 -30.25 4.66 -12.19
N ALA A 4 -29.93 3.58 -11.47
CA ALA A 4 -28.81 3.55 -10.53
C ALA A 4 -27.46 3.59 -11.24
N SER A 5 -27.27 2.83 -12.34
CA SER A 5 -26.02 2.84 -13.11
C SER A 5 -25.74 4.19 -13.77
N MET A 6 -26.76 4.89 -14.25
CA MET A 6 -26.56 6.25 -14.77
C MET A 6 -26.18 7.24 -13.67
N LEU A 7 -26.74 7.10 -12.46
CA LEU A 7 -26.39 7.96 -11.33
C LEU A 7 -24.96 7.68 -10.85
N TYR A 8 -24.54 6.41 -10.83
CA TYR A 8 -23.17 6.02 -10.51
C TYR A 8 -22.13 6.72 -11.43
N GLU A 9 -22.37 6.70 -12.75
CA GLU A 9 -21.45 7.29 -13.73
C GLU A 9 -21.43 8.83 -13.71
N THR A 10 -22.55 9.47 -13.34
CA THR A 10 -22.72 10.93 -13.48
C THR A 10 -22.61 11.71 -12.18
N ASP A 11 -22.95 11.10 -11.05
CA ASP A 11 -22.87 11.67 -9.70
C ASP A 11 -22.64 10.56 -8.66
N PHE A 12 -21.40 10.09 -8.59
CA PHE A 12 -20.96 9.06 -7.65
C PHE A 12 -21.32 9.40 -6.19
N TYR A 13 -21.25 10.67 -5.80
CA TYR A 13 -21.56 11.08 -4.43
C TYR A 13 -23.05 10.91 -4.11
N ALA A 14 -23.93 11.33 -5.02
CA ALA A 14 -25.37 11.11 -4.85
C ALA A 14 -25.71 9.61 -4.89
N TRP A 15 -25.08 8.85 -5.78
CA TRP A 15 -25.22 7.39 -5.84
C TRP A 15 -24.82 6.73 -4.53
N ALA A 16 -23.60 6.97 -4.01
CA ALA A 16 -23.11 6.34 -2.80
C ALA A 16 -24.00 6.62 -1.57
N ASN A 17 -24.52 7.84 -1.45
CA ASN A 17 -25.46 8.20 -0.38
C ASN A 17 -26.82 7.51 -0.51
N ARG A 18 -27.34 7.39 -1.75
CA ARG A 18 -28.58 6.65 -2.03
C ARG A 18 -28.42 5.18 -1.67
N GLU A 19 -27.37 4.52 -2.16
CA GLU A 19 -27.13 3.11 -1.92
C GLU A 19 -26.92 2.83 -0.42
N ALA A 20 -26.18 3.67 0.30
CA ALA A 20 -26.04 3.56 1.74
C ALA A 20 -27.38 3.70 2.49
N ALA A 21 -28.30 4.53 2.00
CA ALA A 21 -29.64 4.66 2.57
C ALA A 21 -30.51 3.41 2.33
N LEU A 22 -30.48 2.85 1.12
CA LEU A 22 -31.19 1.62 0.76
C LEU A 22 -30.71 0.43 1.60
N LEU A 23 -29.38 0.26 1.74
CA LEU A 23 -28.80 -0.80 2.55
C LEU A 23 -29.19 -0.69 4.03
N ARG A 24 -29.20 0.53 4.60
CA ARG A 24 -29.65 0.76 5.99
C ARG A 24 -31.14 0.50 6.18
N ALA A 25 -31.96 0.72 5.16
CA ALA A 25 -33.39 0.43 5.17
C ALA A 25 -33.70 -1.06 4.95
N GLY A 26 -32.71 -1.87 4.56
CA GLY A 26 -32.88 -3.28 4.21
C GLY A 26 -33.56 -3.51 2.86
N ASP A 27 -33.61 -2.48 2.00
CA ASP A 27 -34.23 -2.56 0.68
C ASP A 27 -33.21 -3.01 -0.38
N PHE A 28 -32.88 -4.30 -0.34
CA PHE A 28 -31.89 -4.91 -1.23
C PHE A 28 -32.39 -5.09 -2.67
N LEU A 29 -33.70 -4.98 -2.92
CA LEU A 29 -34.27 -5.12 -4.26
C LEU A 29 -33.98 -3.90 -5.13
N GLU A 30 -33.93 -2.72 -4.52
CA GLU A 30 -33.64 -1.45 -5.20
C GLU A 30 -32.16 -1.07 -5.18
N ALA A 31 -31.35 -1.75 -4.36
CA ALA A 31 -29.92 -1.51 -4.24
C ALA A 31 -29.15 -1.97 -5.49
N ASP A 32 -28.17 -1.18 -5.91
CA ASP A 32 -27.29 -1.47 -7.03
C ASP A 32 -26.16 -2.43 -6.60
N VAL A 33 -26.54 -3.68 -6.29
CA VAL A 33 -25.69 -4.68 -5.63
C VAL A 33 -24.36 -4.92 -6.36
N GLU A 34 -24.36 -4.92 -7.68
CA GLU A 34 -23.15 -5.17 -8.48
C GLU A 34 -22.13 -4.03 -8.32
N ASN A 35 -22.56 -2.77 -8.47
CA ASN A 35 -21.67 -1.62 -8.30
C ASN A 35 -21.23 -1.46 -6.83
N ILE A 36 -22.09 -1.78 -5.86
CA ILE A 36 -21.70 -1.82 -4.44
C ILE A 36 -20.60 -2.86 -4.20
N ALA A 37 -20.75 -4.07 -4.76
CA ALA A 37 -19.74 -5.13 -4.61
C ALA A 37 -18.41 -4.72 -5.24
N GLU A 38 -18.44 -4.11 -6.43
CA GLU A 38 -17.23 -3.59 -7.09
C GLU A 38 -16.50 -2.55 -6.23
N GLU A 39 -17.23 -1.61 -5.62
CA GLU A 39 -16.65 -0.61 -4.73
C GLU A 39 -16.00 -1.25 -3.49
N ILE A 40 -16.66 -2.23 -2.86
CA ILE A 40 -16.12 -2.96 -1.70
C ILE A 40 -14.83 -3.73 -2.09
N GLU A 41 -14.83 -4.40 -3.24
CA GLU A 41 -13.63 -5.05 -3.76
C GLU A 41 -12.52 -4.05 -4.10
N GLY A 42 -12.90 -2.88 -4.61
CA GLY A 42 -12.00 -1.75 -4.88
C GLY A 42 -11.33 -1.21 -3.63
N MET A 43 -12.06 -1.11 -2.52
CA MET A 43 -11.52 -0.72 -1.22
C MET A 43 -10.43 -1.69 -0.76
N ALA A 44 -10.68 -3.01 -0.81
CA ALA A 44 -9.67 -4.01 -0.43
C ALA A 44 -8.39 -3.91 -1.29
N LYS A 45 -8.54 -3.69 -2.60
CA LYS A 45 -7.41 -3.47 -3.52
C LYS A 45 -6.62 -2.19 -3.17
N THR A 46 -7.31 -1.16 -2.69
CA THR A 46 -6.70 0.12 -2.29
C THR A 46 -5.84 -0.04 -1.04
N GLU A 47 -6.34 -0.73 -0.02
CA GLU A 47 -5.56 -1.01 1.20
C GLU A 47 -4.29 -1.83 0.92
N ARG A 48 -4.37 -2.80 -0.01
CA ARG A 48 -3.19 -3.55 -0.47
C ARG A 48 -2.19 -2.66 -1.22
N ARG A 49 -2.67 -1.73 -2.07
CA ARG A 49 -1.80 -0.79 -2.79
C ARG A 49 -1.08 0.17 -1.84
N GLU A 50 -1.76 0.63 -0.78
CA GLU A 50 -1.14 1.49 0.23
C GLU A 50 -0.04 0.75 1.00
N LEU A 51 -0.27 -0.52 1.38
CA LEU A 51 0.76 -1.38 1.96
C LEU A 51 2.00 -1.47 1.04
N MET A 52 1.79 -1.78 -0.24
CA MET A 52 2.88 -1.86 -1.22
C MET A 52 3.63 -0.54 -1.38
N SER A 53 2.91 0.58 -1.47
CA SER A 53 3.49 1.93 -1.62
C SER A 53 4.41 2.28 -0.44
N ARG A 54 3.95 1.99 0.79
CA ARG A 54 4.76 2.22 2.00
C ARG A 54 5.99 1.31 2.04
N LEU A 55 5.82 0.02 1.73
CA LEU A 55 6.92 -0.94 1.66
C LEU A 55 7.95 -0.53 0.61
N GLU A 56 7.53 -0.10 -0.57
CA GLU A 56 8.43 0.36 -1.65
C GLU A 56 9.32 1.50 -1.14
N VAL A 57 8.72 2.55 -0.56
CA VAL A 57 9.49 3.70 -0.07
C VAL A 57 10.47 3.29 1.03
N LEU A 58 10.06 2.42 1.95
CA LEU A 58 10.93 1.92 3.02
C LEU A 58 12.10 1.11 2.45
N LEU A 59 11.82 0.16 1.55
CA LEU A 59 12.83 -0.68 0.90
C LEU A 59 13.83 0.14 0.07
N VAL A 60 13.38 1.18 -0.64
CA VAL A 60 14.27 2.12 -1.34
C VAL A 60 15.28 2.75 -0.39
N HIS A 61 14.83 3.18 0.80
CA HIS A 61 15.72 3.80 1.77
C HIS A 61 16.65 2.77 2.44
N LEU A 62 16.18 1.54 2.72
CA LEU A 62 17.04 0.46 3.22
C LEU A 62 18.14 0.11 2.20
N LEU A 63 17.81 0.00 0.92
CA LEU A 63 18.78 -0.21 -0.16
C LEU A 63 19.78 0.95 -0.25
N LYS A 64 19.30 2.20 -0.29
CA LYS A 64 20.18 3.38 -0.31
C LYS A 64 21.08 3.42 0.91
N TRP A 65 20.56 3.09 2.09
CA TRP A 65 21.32 3.04 3.33
C TRP A 65 22.44 1.98 3.26
N GLN A 66 22.14 0.78 2.78
CA GLN A 66 23.12 -0.30 2.66
C GLN A 66 24.20 0.00 1.61
N TYR A 67 23.82 0.48 0.43
CA TYR A 67 24.72 0.55 -0.73
C TYR A 67 25.31 1.95 -0.99
N GLN A 68 24.84 2.99 -0.30
CA GLN A 68 25.40 4.35 -0.37
C GLN A 68 25.78 4.90 1.02
N PRO A 69 26.74 4.27 1.74
CA PRO A 69 27.09 4.68 3.11
C PRO A 69 27.55 6.14 3.23
N ALA A 70 28.17 6.68 2.17
CA ALA A 70 28.63 8.07 2.13
C ALA A 70 27.50 9.11 2.15
N PHE A 71 26.26 8.70 1.86
CA PHE A 71 25.08 9.57 1.79
C PHE A 71 24.09 9.33 2.94
N ARG A 72 24.44 8.45 3.89
CA ARG A 72 23.65 8.24 5.11
C ARG A 72 23.49 9.57 5.84
N GLY A 73 22.26 9.85 6.24
CA GLY A 73 21.94 11.10 6.93
C GLY A 73 20.53 11.12 7.47
N ARG A 74 20.25 12.15 8.26
CA ARG A 74 18.99 12.31 9.00
C ARG A 74 17.75 12.22 8.12
N SER A 75 17.82 12.72 6.88
CA SER A 75 16.67 12.67 5.96
C SER A 75 16.23 11.22 5.67
N TRP A 76 17.18 10.32 5.39
CA TRP A 76 16.88 8.91 5.13
C TRP A 76 16.46 8.18 6.40
N GLU A 77 17.09 8.50 7.52
CA GLU A 77 16.73 7.98 8.84
C GLU A 77 15.27 8.30 9.18
N PHE A 78 14.85 9.57 9.02
CA PHE A 78 13.48 10.00 9.26
C PHE A 78 12.50 9.36 8.28
N ALA A 79 12.85 9.24 7.00
CA ALA A 79 12.00 8.58 6.02
C ALA A 79 11.72 7.12 6.40
N MET A 80 12.74 6.37 6.84
CA MET A 80 12.57 4.98 7.28
C MET A 80 11.70 4.88 8.53
N LYS A 81 11.98 5.68 9.57
CA LYS A 81 11.17 5.72 10.81
C LYS A 81 9.72 6.09 10.53
N GLU A 82 9.49 7.07 9.65
CA GLU A 82 8.14 7.46 9.25
C GLU A 82 7.40 6.33 8.53
N GLN A 83 8.04 5.66 7.55
CA GLN A 83 7.38 4.57 6.84
C GLN A 83 7.11 3.36 7.74
N ARG A 84 8.03 3.01 8.64
CA ARG A 84 7.79 1.97 9.67
C ARG A 84 6.57 2.32 10.52
N LYS A 85 6.48 3.56 11.02
CA LYS A 85 5.33 3.98 11.83
C LYS A 85 4.01 3.95 11.06
N ARG A 86 4.03 4.39 9.80
CA ARG A 86 2.85 4.38 8.92
C ARG A 86 2.43 2.95 8.56
N LEU A 87 3.38 2.02 8.36
CA LEU A 87 3.11 0.60 8.13
C LEU A 87 2.50 -0.07 9.35
N GLU A 88 3.04 0.22 10.55
CA GLU A 88 2.51 -0.28 11.81
C GLU A 88 1.03 0.13 11.98
N LEU A 89 0.74 1.43 11.79
CA LEU A 89 -0.63 1.94 11.87
C LEU A 89 -1.53 1.27 10.83
N HIS A 90 -1.09 1.21 9.57
CA HIS A 90 -1.85 0.61 8.47
C HIS A 90 -2.22 -0.85 8.73
N LEU A 91 -1.26 -1.65 9.22
CA LEU A 91 -1.48 -3.07 9.55
C LEU A 91 -2.30 -3.25 10.82
N SER A 92 -2.33 -2.27 11.73
CA SER A 92 -3.21 -2.29 12.91
C SER A 92 -4.67 -2.04 12.54
N GLU A 93 -4.92 -1.18 11.55
CA GLU A 93 -6.25 -0.90 11.00
C GLU A 93 -6.74 -2.02 10.07
N ASN A 94 -5.80 -2.69 9.39
CA ASN A 94 -6.05 -3.74 8.40
C ASN A 94 -5.33 -5.07 8.74
N PRO A 95 -5.67 -5.75 9.85
CA PRO A 95 -4.91 -6.91 10.34
C PRO A 95 -4.84 -8.08 9.36
N SER A 96 -5.86 -8.27 8.52
CA SER A 96 -5.90 -9.34 7.51
C SER A 96 -4.87 -9.15 6.39
N LEU A 97 -4.34 -7.93 6.19
CA LEU A 97 -3.25 -7.69 5.23
C LEU A 97 -1.95 -8.39 5.61
N LYS A 98 -1.79 -8.84 6.86
CA LYS A 98 -0.63 -9.63 7.28
C LYS A 98 -0.46 -10.91 6.46
N ASN A 99 -1.57 -11.48 5.97
CA ASN A 99 -1.53 -12.66 5.11
C ASN A 99 -0.95 -12.39 3.71
N GLU A 100 -0.85 -11.12 3.31
CA GLU A 100 -0.34 -10.69 2.01
C GLU A 100 1.11 -10.19 2.07
N LEU A 101 1.76 -10.19 3.25
CA LEU A 101 3.07 -9.55 3.46
C LEU A 101 4.15 -10.08 2.53
N ASP A 102 4.31 -11.40 2.41
CA ASP A 102 5.35 -11.99 1.57
C ASP A 102 5.24 -11.53 0.11
N LYS A 103 4.01 -11.57 -0.42
CA LYS A 103 3.73 -11.12 -1.78
C LYS A 103 3.90 -9.61 -1.93
N ALA A 104 3.41 -8.83 -0.96
CA ALA A 104 3.51 -7.38 -0.98
C ALA A 104 4.97 -6.91 -0.90
N ILE A 105 5.81 -7.57 -0.10
CA ILE A 105 7.25 -7.29 0.00
C ILE A 105 7.94 -7.64 -1.33
N ALA A 106 7.66 -8.81 -1.91
CA ALA A 106 8.25 -9.19 -3.20
C ALA A 106 7.87 -8.20 -4.31
N ASP A 107 6.58 -7.84 -4.43
CA ASP A 107 6.11 -6.88 -5.43
C ASP A 107 6.71 -5.48 -5.19
N ALA A 108 6.71 -5.01 -3.94
CA ALA A 108 7.25 -3.70 -3.56
C ALA A 108 8.77 -3.63 -3.75
N TYR A 109 9.49 -4.73 -3.50
CA TYR A 109 10.93 -4.81 -3.71
C TYR A 109 11.31 -4.67 -5.18
N GLY A 110 10.57 -5.30 -6.08
CA GLY A 110 10.76 -5.13 -7.52
C GLY A 110 10.66 -3.66 -7.97
N LEU A 111 9.69 -2.92 -7.42
CA LEU A 111 9.55 -1.48 -7.64
C LEU A 111 10.67 -0.69 -6.96
N ALA A 112 11.05 -1.07 -5.75
CA ALA A 112 12.08 -0.41 -4.97
C ALA A 112 13.45 -0.49 -5.65
N ILE A 113 13.80 -1.62 -6.28
CA ILE A 113 15.02 -1.74 -7.09
C ILE A 113 15.01 -0.71 -8.20
N ILE A 114 13.97 -0.68 -9.04
CA ILE A 114 13.90 0.24 -10.20
C ILE A 114 14.09 1.70 -9.74
N ARG A 115 13.46 2.06 -8.61
CA ARG A 115 13.58 3.39 -8.04
C ARG A 115 14.96 3.65 -7.44
N ALA A 116 15.55 2.69 -6.73
CA ALA A 116 16.88 2.80 -6.17
C ALA A 116 17.94 2.92 -7.29
N GLU A 117 17.86 2.12 -8.35
CA GLU A 117 18.76 2.23 -9.51
C GLU A 117 18.69 3.62 -10.13
N LYS A 118 17.48 4.16 -10.29
CA LYS A 118 17.26 5.51 -10.82
C LYS A 118 17.84 6.60 -9.91
N GLU A 119 17.69 6.48 -8.59
CA GLU A 119 18.13 7.50 -7.62
C GLU A 119 19.62 7.42 -7.29
N THR A 120 20.24 6.24 -7.45
CA THR A 120 21.62 5.97 -7.01
C THR A 120 22.61 5.75 -8.15
N GLU A 121 22.11 5.49 -9.37
CA GLU A 121 22.88 5.02 -10.53
C GLU A 121 23.61 3.68 -10.33
N LEU A 122 23.32 2.98 -9.22
CA LEU A 122 23.82 1.63 -8.96
C LEU A 122 22.94 0.59 -9.67
N LYS A 123 23.53 -0.55 -10.02
CA LYS A 123 22.83 -1.70 -10.65
C LYS A 123 23.07 -3.03 -9.93
N SER A 124 23.68 -2.97 -8.75
CA SER A 124 24.18 -4.13 -8.03
C SER A 124 23.28 -4.52 -6.85
N PHE A 125 21.97 -4.35 -6.99
CA PHE A 125 21.01 -4.77 -5.97
C PHE A 125 20.70 -6.27 -6.13
N PRO A 126 20.49 -7.02 -5.03
CA PRO A 126 20.07 -8.42 -5.11
C PRO A 126 18.75 -8.59 -5.86
N GLU A 127 18.57 -9.66 -6.63
CA GLU A 127 17.32 -9.93 -7.36
C GLU A 127 16.12 -10.23 -6.43
N VAL A 128 16.40 -10.72 -5.21
CA VAL A 128 15.40 -11.04 -4.18
C VAL A 128 15.64 -10.16 -2.96
N CYS A 129 14.58 -9.73 -2.30
CA CYS A 129 14.66 -8.89 -1.10
C CYS A 129 15.56 -9.57 -0.05
N PRO A 130 16.67 -8.94 0.38
CA PRO A 130 17.59 -9.55 1.33
C PRO A 130 17.09 -9.44 2.78
N TYR A 131 16.01 -8.71 3.01
CA TYR A 131 15.47 -8.40 4.34
C TYR A 131 14.18 -9.18 4.60
N GLY A 132 14.07 -9.77 5.79
CA GLY A 132 12.81 -10.29 6.30
C GLY A 132 11.88 -9.16 6.77
N PHE A 133 10.58 -9.46 6.92
CA PHE A 133 9.62 -8.46 7.41
C PHE A 133 10.00 -7.88 8.78
N ASP A 134 10.46 -8.74 9.70
CA ASP A 134 10.87 -8.30 11.04
C ASP A 134 12.04 -7.30 10.98
N GLU A 135 13.02 -7.52 10.09
CA GLU A 135 14.13 -6.58 9.87
C GLU A 135 13.66 -5.29 9.20
N ILE A 136 12.77 -5.39 8.21
CA ILE A 136 12.18 -4.21 7.54
C ILE A 136 11.51 -3.30 8.58
N MET A 137 10.81 -3.89 9.55
CA MET A 137 10.03 -3.17 10.57
C MET A 137 10.81 -2.80 11.83
N ASP A 138 12.00 -3.37 12.06
CA ASP A 138 12.81 -3.12 13.25
C ASP A 138 13.43 -1.71 13.22
N ASP A 139 13.08 -0.86 14.20
CA ASP A 139 13.59 0.51 14.33
C ASP A 139 15.11 0.58 14.53
N ASP A 140 15.72 -0.50 15.02
CA ASP A 140 17.16 -0.62 15.25
C ASP A 140 17.89 -1.33 14.09
N PHE A 141 17.17 -1.74 13.05
CA PHE A 141 17.77 -2.32 11.85
C PHE A 141 18.23 -1.27 10.85
N TRP A 142 19.56 -1.22 10.64
CA TRP A 142 20.26 -0.30 9.73
C TRP A 142 21.28 -1.09 8.87
N PRO A 143 20.91 -1.56 7.67
CA PRO A 143 21.72 -2.53 6.93
C PRO A 143 23.07 -1.96 6.46
N GLY A 144 24.14 -2.77 6.53
CA GLY A 144 25.47 -2.45 5.99
C GLY A 144 26.43 -1.78 6.96
#